data_AF-A0A7S7NPD9-F1
#
_entry.id   AF-A0A7S7NPD9-F1
#
_cell.length_a   1.000
_cell.length_b   1.000
_cell.length_c   1.000
_cell.angle_alpha   90.00
_cell.angle_beta   90.00
_cell.angle_gamma   90.00
#
_symmetry.space_group_name_H-M   'P 1'
#
loop_
_entity.id
_entity.type
_entity.pdbx_description
1 polymer ?
#
loop_
_entity_poly.entity_id
_entity_poly.type
_entity_poly.pdbx_seq_one_letter_code
_entity_poly.pdbx_strand_id
1 'polypeptide(L)'
;MRGRLWLTAILLVGSSLLRADVEELKKEPDLIKRFDRSIELAEAEAKTANTLVKENGSRTELMRALTEIGAATKLALESLRETGKKPAKLTKQYKKGELKTQAVMRQLKDLVLALGFEDRPAAEKIRDEVTVTHEEFLLGVMTGK
;
A
#
# COMPACT_ATOMS: atom_id res chain seq x y z
N MET A 1 -6.22 -13.91 -60.42
CA MET A 1 -6.89 -13.14 -59.34
C MET A 1 -6.22 -13.50 -58.02
N ARG A 2 -5.71 -12.49 -57.30
CA ARG A 2 -4.87 -12.62 -56.09
C ARG A 2 -5.78 -12.69 -54.85
N GLY A 3 -5.77 -13.79 -54.10
CA GLY A 3 -6.38 -13.88 -52.78
C GLY A 3 -5.30 -13.92 -51.70
N ARG A 4 -4.95 -12.75 -51.14
CA ARG A 4 -4.08 -12.65 -49.96
C ARG A 4 -4.96 -12.79 -48.71
N LEU A 5 -4.90 -13.94 -48.06
CA LEU A 5 -5.46 -14.15 -46.73
C LEU A 5 -4.60 -13.38 -45.72
N TRP A 6 -5.14 -12.32 -45.14
CA TRP A 6 -4.54 -11.61 -44.01
C TRP A 6 -4.97 -12.33 -42.73
N LEU A 7 -4.05 -13.08 -42.12
CA LEU A 7 -4.20 -13.57 -40.74
C LEU A 7 -3.89 -12.40 -39.81
N THR A 8 -4.94 -11.76 -39.27
CA THR A 8 -4.82 -10.79 -38.19
C THR A 8 -4.51 -11.51 -36.88
N ALA A 9 -3.25 -11.48 -36.47
CA ALA A 9 -2.84 -11.86 -35.13
C ALA A 9 -3.31 -10.79 -34.13
N ILE A 10 -4.35 -11.10 -33.36
CA ILE A 10 -4.74 -10.30 -32.19
C ILE A 10 -3.74 -10.64 -31.07
N LEU A 11 -2.73 -9.80 -30.92
CA LEU A 11 -1.89 -9.75 -29.73
C LEU A 11 -2.74 -9.20 -28.58
N LEU A 12 -3.31 -10.09 -27.77
CA LEU A 12 -3.77 -9.72 -26.42
C LEU A 12 -2.53 -9.39 -25.59
N VAL A 13 -2.08 -8.13 -25.67
CA VAL A 13 -1.20 -7.56 -24.66
C VAL A 13 -2.07 -7.44 -23.42
N GLY A 14 -2.03 -8.48 -22.57
CA GLY A 14 -2.51 -8.38 -21.21
C GLY A 14 -1.73 -7.26 -20.55
N SER A 15 -2.34 -6.09 -20.42
CA SER A 15 -1.86 -5.03 -19.55
C SER A 15 -1.98 -5.52 -18.12
N SER A 16 -1.03 -6.35 -17.69
CA SER A 16 -0.62 -6.40 -16.31
C SER A 16 -0.19 -4.97 -16.00
N LEU A 17 -1.12 -4.17 -15.49
CA LEU A 17 -0.79 -2.90 -14.84
C LEU A 17 0.28 -3.26 -13.82
N LEU A 18 1.54 -2.98 -14.15
CA LEU A 18 2.66 -3.07 -13.22
C LEU A 18 2.33 -2.08 -12.13
N ARG A 19 1.66 -2.58 -11.11
CA ARG A 19 1.37 -1.85 -9.91
C ARG A 19 2.71 -1.67 -9.23
N ALA A 20 3.13 -0.41 -9.13
CA ALA A 20 4.39 -0.06 -8.49
C ALA A 20 4.46 -0.70 -7.11
N ASP A 21 5.51 -1.47 -6.85
CA ASP A 21 5.83 -1.99 -5.53
C ASP A 21 6.68 -0.99 -4.76
N VAL A 22 6.90 -1.24 -3.47
CA VAL A 22 7.72 -0.37 -2.62
C VAL A 22 9.14 -0.18 -3.16
N GLU A 23 9.72 -1.16 -3.85
CA GLU A 23 11.07 -1.07 -4.42
C GLU A 23 11.14 -0.08 -5.59
N GLU A 24 10.09 0.04 -6.40
CA GLU A 24 9.97 1.11 -7.37
C GLU A 24 9.84 2.48 -6.69
N LEU A 25 9.00 2.58 -5.65
CA LEU A 25 8.73 3.84 -4.97
C LEU A 25 9.97 4.43 -4.28
N LYS A 26 10.85 3.59 -3.74
CA LYS A 26 12.14 4.04 -3.16
C LYS A 26 13.00 4.85 -4.13
N LYS A 27 12.84 4.65 -5.44
CA LYS A 27 13.60 5.35 -6.48
C LYS A 27 13.05 6.74 -6.81
N GLU A 28 11.86 7.09 -6.33
CA GLU A 28 11.26 8.41 -6.55
C GLU A 28 12.05 9.49 -5.78
N PRO A 29 12.74 10.44 -6.45
CA PRO A 29 13.55 11.44 -5.76
C PRO A 29 12.72 12.52 -5.05
N ASP A 30 11.50 12.82 -5.51
CA ASP A 30 10.63 13.77 -4.82
C ASP A 30 9.98 13.10 -3.61
N LEU A 31 10.42 13.48 -2.42
CA LEU A 31 9.97 12.90 -1.15
C LEU A 31 8.47 13.09 -0.88
N ILE A 32 7.88 14.19 -1.33
CA ILE A 32 6.43 14.41 -1.14
C ILE A 32 5.65 13.49 -2.09
N LYS A 33 6.12 13.36 -3.33
CA LYS A 33 5.54 12.42 -4.29
C LYS A 33 5.74 10.96 -3.85
N ARG A 34 6.89 10.63 -3.25
CA ARG A 34 7.18 9.32 -2.66
C ARG A 34 6.19 9.02 -1.53
N PHE A 35 5.98 9.97 -0.62
CA PHE A 35 4.94 9.85 0.43
C PHE A 35 3.56 9.58 -0.19
N ASP A 36 3.13 10.39 -1.15
CA ASP A 36 1.79 10.29 -1.73
C ASP A 36 1.57 8.94 -2.42
N ARG A 37 2.53 8.48 -3.24
CA ARG A 37 2.44 7.17 -3.90
C ARG A 37 2.49 6.01 -2.90
N SER A 38 3.30 6.11 -1.85
CA SER A 38 3.45 5.05 -0.86
C SER A 38 2.19 4.85 -0.03
N ILE A 39 1.55 5.94 0.41
CA ILE A 39 0.31 5.83 1.18
C ILE A 39 -0.88 5.36 0.32
N GLU A 40 -0.87 5.67 -0.98
CA GLU A 40 -1.86 5.17 -1.94
C GLU A 40 -1.65 3.68 -2.25
N LEU A 41 -0.40 3.23 -2.37
CA LEU A 41 -0.06 1.82 -2.50
C LEU A 41 -0.55 1.02 -1.30
N ALA A 42 -0.27 1.50 -0.07
CA ALA A 42 -0.72 0.83 1.15
C ALA A 42 -2.24 0.61 1.18
N GLU A 43 -3.03 1.64 0.84
CA GLU A 43 -4.49 1.52 0.79
C GLU A 43 -4.96 0.57 -0.32
N ALA A 44 -4.31 0.62 -1.48
CA ALA A 44 -4.62 -0.29 -2.57
C ALA A 44 -4.31 -1.75 -2.17
N GLU A 45 -3.22 -2.01 -1.46
CA GLU A 45 -2.79 -3.38 -1.09
C GLU A 45 -3.70 -3.94 -0.01
N ALA A 46 -4.16 -3.10 0.91
CA ALA A 46 -5.17 -3.49 1.90
C ALA A 46 -6.51 -3.86 1.23
N LYS A 47 -6.91 -3.16 0.17
CA LYS A 47 -8.06 -3.57 -0.67
C LYS A 47 -7.80 -4.90 -1.39
N THR A 48 -6.62 -5.07 -1.99
CA THR A 48 -6.23 -6.32 -2.66
C THR A 48 -6.24 -7.51 -1.70
N ALA A 49 -5.68 -7.37 -0.50
CA ALA A 49 -5.67 -8.42 0.52
C ALA A 49 -7.10 -8.85 0.92
N ASN A 50 -8.01 -7.88 1.09
CA ASN A 50 -9.42 -8.17 1.36
C ASN A 50 -10.11 -8.92 0.21
N THR A 51 -9.86 -8.51 -1.04
CA THR A 51 -10.38 -9.22 -2.21
C THR A 51 -9.86 -10.65 -2.27
N LEU A 52 -8.56 -10.86 -2.06
CA LEU A 52 -7.95 -12.19 -2.06
C LEU A 52 -8.59 -13.11 -1.02
N VAL A 53 -8.82 -12.64 0.21
CA VAL A 53 -9.49 -13.45 1.23
C VAL A 53 -10.95 -13.75 0.86
N LYS A 54 -11.68 -12.75 0.35
CA LYS A 54 -13.08 -12.92 -0.06
C LYS A 54 -13.25 -13.92 -1.21
N GLU A 55 -12.29 -13.97 -2.13
CA GLU A 55 -12.35 -14.79 -3.35
C GLU A 55 -11.58 -16.12 -3.23
N ASN A 56 -11.06 -16.45 -2.04
CA ASN A 56 -10.18 -17.60 -1.82
C ASN A 56 -8.96 -17.60 -2.78
N GLY A 57 -8.37 -16.42 -2.96
CA GLY A 57 -7.22 -16.17 -3.81
C GLY A 57 -5.91 -16.77 -3.29
N SER A 58 -4.82 -16.55 -4.03
CA SER A 58 -3.52 -17.14 -3.73
C SER A 58 -2.97 -16.67 -2.38
N ARG A 59 -2.60 -17.63 -1.52
CA ARG A 59 -1.90 -17.37 -0.26
C ARG A 59 -0.59 -16.58 -0.48
N THR A 60 0.14 -16.91 -1.55
CA THR A 60 1.38 -16.19 -1.90
C THR A 60 1.10 -14.73 -2.23
N GLU A 61 0.01 -14.44 -2.95
CA GLU A 61 -0.37 -13.07 -3.28
C GLU A 61 -0.85 -12.31 -2.03
N LEU A 62 -1.55 -12.98 -1.11
CA LEU A 62 -1.95 -12.40 0.16
C LEU A 62 -0.74 -12.01 1.00
N MET A 63 0.24 -12.91 1.13
CA MET A 63 1.47 -12.62 1.89
C MET A 63 2.27 -11.47 1.27
N ARG A 64 2.31 -11.40 -0.07
CA ARG A 64 2.91 -10.26 -0.78
C ARG A 64 2.17 -8.96 -0.47
N ALA A 65 0.83 -8.94 -0.61
CA ALA A 65 0.04 -7.75 -0.33
C ALA A 65 0.21 -7.27 1.12
N LEU A 66 0.19 -8.19 2.10
CA LEU A 66 0.47 -7.89 3.51
C LEU A 66 1.84 -7.23 3.70
N THR A 67 2.87 -7.79 3.06
CA THR A 67 4.24 -7.24 3.13
C THR A 67 4.31 -5.83 2.53
N GLU A 68 3.69 -5.62 1.36
CA GLU A 68 3.63 -4.31 0.71
C GLU A 68 2.87 -3.27 1.54
N ILE A 69 1.79 -3.64 2.25
CA ILE A 69 1.07 -2.71 3.15
C ILE A 69 2.01 -2.17 4.23
N GLY A 70 2.70 -3.05 4.95
CA GLY A 70 3.62 -2.65 6.01
C GLY A 70 4.77 -1.80 5.47
N ALA A 71 5.40 -2.24 4.38
CA ALA A 71 6.51 -1.55 3.77
C ALA A 71 6.12 -0.17 3.19
N ALA A 72 4.95 -0.05 2.56
CA ALA A 72 4.48 1.19 1.94
C ALA A 72 4.06 2.24 2.98
N THR A 73 3.38 1.82 4.07
CA THR A 73 3.03 2.75 5.16
C THR A 73 4.29 3.31 5.84
N LYS A 74 5.28 2.46 6.10
CA LYS A 74 6.58 2.87 6.64
C LYS A 74 7.32 3.83 5.70
N LEU A 75 7.43 3.49 4.41
CA LEU A 75 8.08 4.35 3.43
C LEU A 75 7.41 5.71 3.32
N ALA A 76 6.07 5.78 3.44
CA ALA A 76 5.35 7.04 3.45
C ALA A 76 5.83 7.96 4.59
N LEU A 77 5.87 7.44 5.83
CA LEU A 77 6.32 8.22 6.99
C LEU A 77 7.80 8.62 6.88
N GLU A 78 8.66 7.68 6.46
CA GLU A 78 10.09 7.94 6.24
C GLU A 78 10.30 9.05 5.21
N SER A 79 9.56 9.04 4.11
CA SER A 79 9.65 10.06 3.06
C SER A 79 9.39 11.47 3.62
N LEU A 80 8.42 11.64 4.53
CA LEU A 80 8.18 12.93 5.17
C LEU A 80 9.31 13.32 6.12
N ARG A 81 9.84 12.37 6.89
CA ARG A 81 10.96 12.61 7.82
C ARG A 81 12.23 13.00 7.08
N GLU A 82 12.52 12.35 5.96
CA GLU A 82 13.68 12.64 5.09
C GLU A 82 13.66 14.06 4.51
N THR A 83 12.50 14.73 4.46
CA THR A 83 12.45 16.14 4.04
C THR A 83 13.17 17.08 5.01
N GLY A 84 13.44 16.64 6.25
CA GLY A 84 13.95 17.47 7.33
C GLY A 84 12.95 18.51 7.85
N LYS A 85 11.73 18.56 7.31
CA LYS A 85 10.70 19.51 7.72
C LYS A 85 9.93 18.96 8.92
N LYS A 86 9.66 19.83 9.89
CA LYS A 86 8.77 19.52 11.02
C LYS A 86 7.34 19.25 10.53
N PRO A 87 6.55 18.40 11.22
CA PRO A 87 5.15 18.14 10.86
C PRO A 87 4.29 19.40 10.74
N ALA A 88 4.55 20.45 11.53
CA ALA A 88 3.87 21.75 11.40
C ALA A 88 4.04 22.44 10.02
N LYS A 89 5.06 22.06 9.25
CA LYS A 89 5.27 22.53 7.86
C LYS A 89 4.75 21.54 6.81
N LEU A 90 4.27 20.37 7.23
CA LEU A 90 3.76 19.28 6.41
C LEU A 90 2.37 18.82 6.90
N THR A 91 1.58 19.74 7.46
CA THR A 91 0.31 19.42 8.14
C THR A 91 -0.66 18.65 7.24
N LYS A 92 -0.73 19.01 5.94
CA LYS A 92 -1.55 18.31 4.94
C LYS A 92 -1.12 16.85 4.79
N GLN A 93 0.18 16.59 4.69
CA GLN A 93 0.73 15.26 4.49
C GLN A 93 0.57 14.41 5.74
N TYR A 94 0.88 14.93 6.92
CA TYR A 94 0.67 14.21 8.18
C TYR A 94 -0.81 13.87 8.40
N LYS A 95 -1.72 14.81 8.09
CA LYS A 95 -3.17 14.53 8.18
C LYS A 95 -3.62 13.50 7.14
N LYS A 96 -3.09 13.53 5.90
CA LYS A 96 -3.36 12.49 4.89
C LYS A 96 -2.86 11.13 5.38
N GLY A 97 -1.64 11.07 5.91
CA GLY A 97 -1.05 9.85 6.46
C GLY A 97 -1.88 9.26 7.59
N GLU A 98 -2.30 10.09 8.55
CA GLU A 98 -3.18 9.68 9.67
C GLU A 98 -4.49 9.07 9.16
N LEU A 99 -5.22 9.77 8.29
CA LEU A 99 -6.50 9.29 7.77
C LEU A 99 -6.37 7.99 6.96
N LYS A 100 -5.34 7.89 6.12
CA LYS A 100 -5.14 6.72 5.26
C LYS A 100 -4.67 5.51 6.06
N THR A 101 -3.73 5.68 6.98
CA THR A 101 -3.31 4.59 7.88
C THR A 101 -4.46 4.14 8.80
N GLN A 102 -5.32 5.04 9.24
CA GLN A 102 -6.54 4.67 9.98
C GLN A 102 -7.47 3.77 9.15
N ALA A 103 -7.67 4.09 7.87
CA ALA A 103 -8.46 3.27 6.97
C ALA A 103 -7.82 1.89 6.74
N VAL A 104 -6.51 1.84 6.51
CA VAL A 104 -5.74 0.58 6.37
C VAL A 104 -5.84 -0.27 7.63
N MET A 105 -5.72 0.32 8.82
CA MET A 105 -5.88 -0.40 10.09
C MET A 105 -7.26 -1.05 10.22
N ARG A 106 -8.34 -0.36 9.83
CA ARG A 106 -9.69 -0.95 9.85
C ARG A 106 -9.76 -2.17 8.93
N GLN A 107 -9.24 -2.04 7.71
CA GLN A 107 -9.20 -3.14 6.74
C GLN A 107 -8.36 -4.33 7.22
N LEU A 108 -7.23 -4.10 7.90
CA LEU A 108 -6.41 -5.16 8.48
C LEU A 108 -7.10 -5.83 9.68
N LYS A 109 -7.84 -5.08 10.51
CA LYS A 109 -8.65 -5.67 11.59
C LYS A 109 -9.71 -6.61 11.04
N ASP A 110 -10.43 -6.20 10.00
CA ASP A 110 -11.43 -7.04 9.34
C ASP A 110 -10.78 -8.29 8.73
N LEU A 111 -9.62 -8.13 8.09
CA LEU A 111 -8.85 -9.22 7.51
C LEU A 111 -8.40 -10.26 8.56
N VAL A 112 -7.88 -9.80 9.70
CA VAL A 112 -7.46 -10.67 10.82
C VAL A 112 -8.62 -11.55 11.32
N LEU A 113 -9.83 -10.99 11.39
CA LEU A 113 -11.02 -11.73 11.80
C LEU A 113 -11.48 -12.75 10.74
N ALA A 114 -11.28 -12.45 9.46
CA ALA A 114 -11.64 -13.33 8.34
C ALA A 114 -10.64 -14.48 8.12
N LEU A 115 -9.38 -14.32 8.53
CA LEU A 115 -8.33 -15.30 8.30
C LEU A 115 -8.38 -16.49 9.28
N GLY A 116 -8.06 -17.66 8.73
CA GLY A 116 -7.82 -18.89 9.48
C GLY A 116 -6.54 -18.82 10.31
N PHE A 117 -6.37 -19.82 11.19
CA PHE A 117 -5.27 -19.86 12.17
C PHE A 117 -3.87 -19.74 11.56
N GLU A 118 -3.64 -20.32 10.37
CA GLU A 118 -2.31 -20.36 9.74
C GLU A 118 -1.84 -18.98 9.24
N ASP A 119 -2.75 -18.17 8.69
CA ASP A 119 -2.41 -16.90 8.04
C ASP A 119 -2.65 -15.67 8.91
N ARG A 120 -3.48 -15.83 9.95
CA ARG A 120 -3.80 -14.75 10.89
C ARG A 120 -2.57 -14.08 11.51
N PRO A 121 -1.52 -14.80 11.97
CA PRO A 121 -0.36 -14.16 12.60
C PRO A 121 0.37 -13.16 11.70
N ALA A 122 0.40 -13.42 10.38
CA ALA A 122 1.01 -12.51 9.42
C ALA A 122 0.22 -11.20 9.30
N ALA A 123 -1.11 -11.28 9.23
CA ALA A 123 -1.97 -10.10 9.18
C ALA A 123 -1.97 -9.30 10.50
N GLU A 124 -1.90 -9.99 11.65
CA GLU A 124 -1.78 -9.34 12.96
C GLU A 124 -0.47 -8.56 13.08
N LYS A 125 0.64 -9.16 12.67
CA LYS A 125 1.93 -8.47 12.64
C LYS A 125 1.88 -7.19 11.81
N ILE A 126 1.35 -7.25 10.58
CA ILE A 126 1.25 -6.06 9.72
C ILE A 126 0.28 -5.02 10.29
N ARG A 127 -0.84 -5.44 10.89
CA ARG A 127 -1.75 -4.53 11.60
C ARG A 127 -1.03 -3.75 12.70
N ASP A 128 -0.20 -4.43 13.47
CA ASP A 128 0.51 -3.81 14.59
C ASP A 128 1.59 -2.84 14.09
N GLU A 129 2.32 -3.20 13.03
CA GLU A 129 3.29 -2.31 12.35
C GLU A 129 2.62 -1.05 11.79
N VAL A 130 1.46 -1.19 11.13
CA VAL A 130 0.69 -0.04 10.63
C VAL A 130 0.14 0.80 11.77
N THR A 131 -0.24 0.18 12.89
CA THR A 131 -0.74 0.91 14.08
C THR A 131 0.33 1.83 14.64
N VAL A 132 1.56 1.35 14.79
CA VAL A 132 2.70 2.20 15.21
C VAL A 132 2.91 3.35 14.23
N THR A 133 2.87 3.07 12.92
CA THR A 133 3.04 4.11 11.90
C THR A 133 1.90 5.14 11.93
N HIS A 134 0.67 4.71 12.19
CA HIS A 134 -0.49 5.59 12.36
C HIS A 134 -0.32 6.51 13.56
N GLU A 135 0.14 5.99 14.69
CA GLU A 135 0.38 6.77 15.91
C GLU A 135 1.42 7.87 15.67
N GLU A 136 2.45 7.60 14.87
CA GLU A 136 3.43 8.62 14.47
C GLU A 136 2.82 9.73 13.60
N PHE A 137 1.97 9.37 12.64
CA PHE A 137 1.23 10.38 11.87
C PHE A 137 0.31 11.20 12.77
N LEU A 138 -0.43 10.54 13.67
CA LEU A 138 -1.33 11.19 14.60
C LEU A 138 -0.57 12.14 15.55
N LEU A 139 0.58 11.71 16.08
CA LEU A 139 1.44 12.54 16.91
C LEU A 139 1.91 13.78 16.16
N GLY A 140 2.33 13.64 14.90
CA GLY A 140 2.71 14.76 14.05
C GLY A 140 1.55 15.72 13.77
N VAL A 141 0.32 15.21 13.62
CA VAL A 141 -0.90 16.04 13.52
C VAL A 141 -1.18 16.78 14.82
N MET A 142 -1.10 16.10 15.97
CA MET A 142 -1.46 16.66 17.27
C MET A 142 -0.46 17.69 17.78
N THR A 143 0.83 17.46 17.55
CA THR A 143 1.90 18.27 18.15
C THR A 143 2.56 19.23 17.16
N GLY A 144 2.52 18.91 15.86
CA GLY A 144 3.28 19.63 14.84
C GLY A 144 4.81 19.52 14.99
N LYS A 145 5.30 18.68 15.92
CA LYS A 145 6.73 18.55 16.28
C LYS A 145 7.34 17.31 15.67
#